data_AF-A0A920GPU5-F1
#
_entry.id   AF-A0A920GPU5-F1
#
_cell.length_a   1.000
_cell.length_b   1.000
_cell.length_c   1.000
_cell.angle_alpha   90.00
_cell.angle_beta   90.00
_cell.angle_gamma   90.00
#
_symmetry.space_group_name_H-M   'P 1'
#
loop_
_entity.id
_entity.type
_entity.pdbx_description
1 polymer ?
#
loop_
_entity_poly.entity_id
_entity_poly.type
_entity_poly.pdbx_seq_one_letter_code
_entity_poly.pdbx_strand_id
1 'polypeptide(L)'
;MTQESKFHPAVEMFKTEYENGEMNRREFMARATTLGVTAAGAYGLIGAVQPAYAGGHMKSGGTLRMQMEVRALKDPRTYDWTQIAHSTAGYLEYLVEYNNDGSLTPNLLESWSANVTHLNILERQKRR
;
A
#
# COMPACT_ATOMS: atom_id res chain seq x y z
N MET A 1 10.56 -25.01 21.27
CA MET A 1 9.43 -24.15 20.89
C MET A 1 9.93 -23.13 19.88
N THR A 2 9.95 -23.48 18.60
CA THR A 2 10.16 -22.51 17.52
C THR A 2 8.88 -21.68 17.45
N GLN A 3 8.96 -20.39 17.79
CA GLN A 3 7.83 -19.50 17.53
C GLN A 3 7.68 -19.42 16.00
N GLU A 4 6.53 -19.80 15.47
CA GLU A 4 6.18 -19.44 14.10
C GLU A 4 6.21 -17.92 14.01
N SER A 5 7.16 -17.38 13.24
CA SER A 5 7.19 -15.96 12.92
C SER A 5 5.84 -15.59 12.30
N LYS A 6 5.16 -14.59 12.86
CA LYS A 6 3.93 -14.03 12.30
C LYS A 6 4.15 -13.38 10.91
N PHE A 7 5.39 -13.19 10.51
CA PHE A 7 5.77 -12.55 9.26
C PHE A 7 6.45 -13.52 8.31
N HIS A 8 6.29 -13.26 7.02
CA HIS A 8 7.00 -13.99 5.98
C HIS A 8 8.52 -13.98 6.25
N PRO A 9 9.24 -15.12 6.15
CA PRO A 9 10.65 -15.23 6.53
C PRO A 9 11.57 -14.18 5.86
N ALA A 10 11.30 -13.82 4.59
CA ALA A 10 12.09 -12.82 3.87
C ALA A 10 12.08 -11.41 4.51
N VAL A 11 11.14 -11.12 5.42
CA VAL A 11 11.11 -9.83 6.14
C VAL A 11 12.35 -9.66 7.02
N GLU A 12 12.86 -10.73 7.63
CA GLU A 12 14.08 -10.68 8.45
C GLU A 12 15.32 -10.38 7.59
N MET A 13 15.37 -10.97 6.38
CA MET A 13 16.42 -10.68 5.40
C MET A 13 16.39 -9.21 4.99
N PHE A 14 15.22 -8.67 4.63
CA PHE A 14 15.09 -7.25 4.27
C PHE A 14 15.45 -6.31 5.42
N LYS A 15 15.14 -6.68 6.66
CA LYS A 15 15.54 -5.92 7.83
C LYS A 15 17.07 -5.87 7.94
N THR A 16 17.74 -7.00 7.72
CA THR A 16 19.21 -7.10 7.77
C THR A 16 19.85 -6.28 6.65
N GLU A 17 19.35 -6.37 5.43
CA GLU A 17 19.81 -5.56 4.28
C GLU A 17 19.65 -4.05 4.56
N TYR A 18 18.56 -3.64 5.20
CA TYR A 18 18.35 -2.25 5.62
C TYR A 18 19.35 -1.82 6.71
N GLU A 19 19.56 -2.64 7.74
CA GLU A 19 20.52 -2.36 8.83
C GLU A 19 21.98 -2.27 8.31
N ASN A 20 22.30 -3.05 7.28
CA ASN A 20 23.60 -3.01 6.59
C ASN A 20 23.74 -1.81 5.63
N GLY A 21 22.68 -1.04 5.40
CA GLY A 21 22.68 0.10 4.48
C GLY A 21 22.60 -0.29 3.00
N GLU A 22 22.31 -1.55 2.69
CA GLU A 22 22.16 -2.08 1.32
C GLU A 22 20.80 -1.71 0.72
N MET A 23 19.83 -1.38 1.58
CA MET A 23 18.47 -1.03 1.21
C MET A 23 18.04 0.29 1.84
N ASN A 24 17.37 1.14 1.07
CA ASN A 24 16.80 2.38 1.60
C ASN A 24 15.44 2.14 2.29
N ARG A 25 15.01 3.08 3.13
CA ARG A 25 13.74 3.01 3.87
C ARG A 25 12.53 2.73 2.96
N ARG A 26 12.40 3.44 1.83
CA ARG A 26 11.24 3.33 0.94
C ARG A 26 11.14 1.93 0.33
N GLU A 27 12.29 1.38 -0.05
CA GLU A 27 12.39 0.02 -0.58
C GLU A 27 12.04 -1.03 0.48
N PHE A 28 12.54 -0.88 1.69
CA PHE A 28 12.17 -1.74 2.82
C PHE A 28 10.65 -1.70 3.06
N MET A 29 10.06 -0.49 3.10
CA MET A 29 8.61 -0.32 3.28
C MET A 29 7.82 -1.05 2.19
N ALA A 30 8.21 -0.91 0.92
CA ALA A 30 7.53 -1.56 -0.18
C ALA A 30 7.61 -3.09 -0.08
N ARG A 31 8.81 -3.64 0.15
CA ARG A 31 9.03 -5.08 0.22
C ARG A 31 8.35 -5.72 1.43
N ALA A 32 8.49 -5.14 2.61
CA ALA A 32 7.88 -5.66 3.84
C ALA A 32 6.35 -5.64 3.77
N THR A 33 5.76 -4.53 3.29
CA THR A 33 4.31 -4.41 3.20
C THR A 33 3.70 -5.29 2.11
N THR A 34 4.42 -5.51 1.00
CA THR A 34 4.01 -6.51 -0.02
C THR A 34 3.87 -7.91 0.59
N LEU A 35 4.70 -8.27 1.57
CA LEU A 35 4.63 -9.56 2.26
C LEU A 35 3.56 -9.63 3.38
N GLY A 36 2.76 -8.58 3.56
CA GLY A 36 1.66 -8.53 4.53
C GLY A 36 2.02 -7.89 5.87
N VAL A 37 3.21 -7.30 6.01
CA VAL A 37 3.53 -6.48 7.19
C VAL A 37 2.74 -5.17 7.10
N THR A 38 2.09 -4.74 8.18
CA THR A 38 1.41 -3.43 8.19
C THR A 38 2.44 -2.30 8.09
N ALA A 39 2.05 -1.14 7.55
CA ALA A 39 2.95 0.02 7.53
C ALA A 39 3.52 0.34 8.93
N ALA A 40 2.68 0.34 9.97
CA ALA A 40 3.11 0.52 11.36
C ALA A 40 4.10 -0.55 11.83
N GLY A 41 3.86 -1.82 11.52
CA GLY A 41 4.78 -2.90 11.82
C GLY A 41 6.13 -2.72 11.13
N ALA A 42 6.13 -2.34 9.85
CA ALA A 42 7.35 -2.12 9.07
C ALA A 42 8.19 -0.99 9.67
N TYR A 43 7.59 0.17 10.00
CA TYR A 43 8.32 1.25 10.69
C TYR A 43 8.91 0.79 12.03
N GLY A 44 8.16 0.00 12.81
CA GLY A 44 8.63 -0.57 14.07
C GLY A 44 9.82 -1.53 13.90
N LEU A 45 9.83 -2.34 12.84
CA LEU A 45 10.92 -3.30 12.57
C LEU A 45 12.27 -2.63 12.36
N ILE A 46 12.28 -1.43 11.76
CA ILE A 46 13.50 -0.66 11.47
C ILE A 46 13.74 0.48 12.46
N GLY A 47 12.96 0.57 13.54
CA GLY A 47 13.08 1.63 14.55
C GLY A 47 12.83 3.05 14.00
N ALA A 48 12.10 3.17 12.89
CA ALA A 48 11.84 4.45 12.25
C ALA A 48 10.51 5.06 12.73
N VAL A 49 10.47 6.39 12.77
CA VAL A 49 9.25 7.13 13.13
C VAL A 49 8.33 7.19 11.92
N GLN A 50 7.05 6.83 12.12
CA GLN A 50 6.04 7.03 11.09
C GLN A 50 5.88 8.54 10.79
N PRO A 51 5.86 8.97 9.52
CA PRO A 51 5.60 10.35 9.17
C PRO A 51 4.27 10.85 9.76
N ALA A 52 4.29 12.04 10.35
CA ALA A 52 3.08 12.66 10.87
C ALA A 52 2.13 13.03 9.72
N TYR A 53 0.86 12.62 9.82
CA TYR A 53 -0.18 13.03 8.89
C TYR A 53 -0.70 14.43 9.24
N ALA A 54 -0.54 15.39 8.34
CA ALA A 54 -1.11 16.73 8.47
C ALA A 54 -2.61 16.74 8.08
N GLY A 55 -3.45 16.05 8.87
CA GLY A 55 -4.88 15.86 8.58
C GLY A 55 -5.87 16.49 9.57
N GLY A 56 -5.40 17.10 10.66
CA GLY A 56 -6.25 17.51 11.80
C GLY A 56 -7.30 18.59 11.52
N HIS A 57 -7.26 19.25 10.36
CA HIS A 57 -8.17 20.34 9.99
C HIS A 57 -8.81 20.14 8.60
N MET A 58 -9.09 18.89 8.22
CA MET A 58 -9.81 18.62 6.97
C MET A 58 -11.24 19.19 7.04
N LYS A 59 -11.55 20.16 6.17
CA LYS A 59 -12.92 20.65 6.00
C LYS A 59 -13.71 19.66 5.15
N SER A 60 -14.87 19.24 5.64
CA SER A 60 -15.82 18.46 4.84
C SER A 60 -16.57 19.38 3.88
N GLY A 61 -16.69 18.96 2.62
CA GLY A 61 -17.35 19.73 1.58
C GLY A 61 -16.50 20.86 0.97
N GLY A 62 -16.97 21.40 -0.16
CA GLY A 62 -16.28 22.41 -0.95
C GLY A 62 -16.36 22.12 -2.45
N THR A 63 -15.81 23.00 -3.27
CA THR A 63 -15.74 22.81 -4.73
C THR A 63 -14.29 22.74 -5.17
N LEU A 64 -13.85 21.57 -5.60
CA LEU A 64 -12.56 21.38 -6.26
C LEU A 64 -12.72 21.64 -7.76
N ARG A 65 -11.98 22.62 -8.31
CA ARG A 65 -11.88 22.85 -9.75
C ARG A 65 -10.56 22.29 -10.24
N MET A 66 -10.61 21.23 -11.03
CA MET A 66 -9.44 20.59 -11.62
C MET A 66 -9.51 20.70 -13.14
N GLN A 67 -8.38 21.02 -13.78
CA GLN A 67 -8.25 21.00 -15.23
C GLN A 67 -7.35 19.84 -15.64
N MET A 68 -7.81 19.03 -16.58
CA MET A 68 -7.06 17.93 -17.17
C MET A 68 -7.57 17.65 -18.59
N GLU A 69 -6.73 17.02 -19.41
CA GLU A 69 -7.16 16.51 -20.71
C GLU A 69 -8.17 15.38 -20.53
N VAL A 70 -9.31 15.46 -21.23
CA VAL A 70 -10.33 14.41 -21.23
C VAL A 70 -10.09 13.50 -22.43
N ARG A 71 -9.73 12.25 -22.15
CA ARG A 71 -9.51 11.21 -23.16
C ARG A 71 -10.68 10.22 -23.15
N ALA A 72 -10.91 9.54 -24.28
CA ALA A 72 -11.94 8.52 -24.36
C ALA A 72 -11.66 7.39 -23.35
N LEU A 73 -12.70 6.98 -22.62
CA LEU A 73 -12.62 5.84 -21.70
C LEU A 73 -12.50 4.53 -22.50
N LYS A 74 -11.77 3.60 -21.91
CA LYS A 74 -11.57 2.23 -22.42
C LYS A 74 -11.68 1.22 -21.28
N ASP A 75 -11.36 -0.04 -21.54
CA ASP A 75 -11.26 -1.05 -20.48
C ASP A 75 -10.22 -0.62 -19.43
N PRO A 76 -10.56 -0.57 -18.12
CA PRO A 76 -9.64 -0.21 -17.04
C PRO A 76 -8.29 -0.92 -17.05
N ARG A 77 -8.25 -2.17 -17.50
CA ARG A 77 -7.02 -2.98 -17.57
C ARG A 77 -6.06 -2.52 -18.65
N THR A 78 -6.54 -1.68 -19.58
CA THR A 78 -5.78 -1.20 -20.73
C THR A 78 -5.36 0.27 -20.58
N TYR A 79 -5.62 0.90 -19.44
CA TYR A 79 -5.25 2.30 -19.19
C TYR A 79 -3.75 2.52 -19.40
N ASP A 80 -3.43 3.44 -20.30
CA ASP A 80 -2.08 3.82 -20.72
C ASP A 80 -1.74 5.27 -20.33
N TRP A 81 -2.72 6.04 -19.86
CA TRP A 81 -2.55 7.42 -19.42
C TRP A 81 -3.22 7.68 -18.07
N THR A 82 -2.57 8.51 -17.26
CA THR A 82 -3.00 8.86 -15.90
C THR A 82 -4.33 9.62 -15.86
N GLN A 83 -4.62 10.44 -16.87
CA GLN A 83 -5.89 11.18 -16.97
C GLN A 83 -7.10 10.24 -17.07
N ILE A 84 -6.94 9.10 -17.75
CA ILE A 84 -7.99 8.09 -17.87
C ILE A 84 -8.25 7.48 -16.48
N ALA A 85 -7.18 7.12 -15.77
CA ALA A 85 -7.26 6.56 -14.42
C ALA A 85 -7.86 7.56 -13.40
N HIS A 86 -7.49 8.84 -13.44
CA HIS A 86 -8.04 9.86 -12.56
C HIS A 86 -9.56 10.03 -12.74
N SER A 87 -10.06 9.94 -13.99
CA SER A 87 -11.48 10.06 -14.27
C SER A 87 -12.30 8.93 -13.61
N THR A 88 -11.68 7.76 -13.42
CA THR A 88 -12.35 6.58 -12.84
C THR A 88 -12.03 6.33 -11.37
N ALA A 89 -10.96 6.93 -10.83
CA ALA A 89 -10.47 6.69 -9.47
C ALA A 89 -11.51 7.03 -8.38
N GLY A 90 -12.51 7.86 -8.68
CA GLY A 90 -13.59 8.18 -7.75
C GLY A 90 -14.64 7.07 -7.58
N TYR A 91 -14.69 6.07 -8.46
CA TYR A 91 -15.69 5.00 -8.42
C TYR A 91 -15.13 3.60 -8.70
N LEU A 92 -13.89 3.48 -9.17
CA LEU A 92 -13.15 2.22 -9.25
C LEU A 92 -12.08 2.20 -8.16
N GLU A 93 -12.36 1.48 -7.07
CA GLU A 93 -11.46 1.31 -5.93
C GLU A 93 -10.47 0.16 -6.19
N TYR A 94 -9.21 0.32 -5.74
CA TYR A 94 -8.16 -0.71 -5.85
C TYR A 94 -8.20 -1.66 -4.64
N LEU A 95 -7.60 -2.85 -4.79
CA LEU A 95 -7.39 -3.78 -3.67
C LEU A 95 -6.48 -3.18 -2.58
N VAL A 96 -5.39 -2.57 -3.02
CA VAL A 96 -4.38 -1.92 -2.18
C VAL A 96 -4.03 -0.56 -2.77
N GLU A 97 -3.54 0.34 -1.92
CA GLU A 97 -3.01 1.65 -2.29
C GLU A 97 -1.50 1.68 -2.06
N TYR A 98 -0.76 2.25 -3.02
CA TYR A 98 0.68 2.48 -2.90
C TYR A 98 0.95 3.91 -2.46
N ASN A 99 1.50 4.06 -1.26
CA ASN A 99 1.73 5.35 -0.63
C ASN A 99 3.08 5.96 -1.04
N ASN A 100 3.17 7.27 -0.92
CA ASN A 100 4.40 8.02 -1.23
C ASN A 100 5.62 7.53 -0.43
N ASP A 101 5.40 7.09 0.81
CA ASP A 101 6.44 6.59 1.68
C ASP A 101 6.97 5.19 1.32
N GLY A 102 6.37 4.55 0.31
CA GLY A 102 6.68 3.22 -0.19
C GLY A 102 5.79 2.11 0.37
N SER A 103 4.95 2.39 1.37
CA SER A 103 4.09 1.36 1.97
C SER A 103 2.88 1.02 1.11
N LEU A 104 2.42 -0.23 1.18
CA LEU A 104 1.11 -0.66 0.70
C LEU A 104 0.10 -0.67 1.86
N THR A 105 -1.07 -0.08 1.64
CA THR A 105 -2.19 -0.10 2.59
C THR A 105 -3.41 -0.78 1.97
N PRO A 106 -4.22 -1.52 2.76
CA PRO A 106 -5.47 -2.07 2.27
C PRO A 106 -6.45 -0.96 1.89
N ASN A 107 -7.15 -1.12 0.76
CA ASN A 107 -8.29 -0.28 0.39
C ASN A 107 -9.57 -1.13 0.33
N LEU A 108 -9.76 -1.93 -0.73
CA LEU A 108 -10.84 -2.93 -0.77
C LEU A 108 -10.52 -4.21 0.03
N LEU A 109 -9.25 -4.54 0.23
CA LEU A 109 -8.86 -5.68 1.06
C LEU A 109 -9.03 -5.38 2.54
N GLU A 110 -9.31 -6.42 3.34
CA GLU A 110 -9.17 -6.32 4.80
C GLU A 110 -7.73 -6.58 5.21
N SER A 111 -7.10 -7.58 4.57
CA SER A 111 -5.69 -7.93 4.78
C SER A 111 -5.20 -8.88 3.67
N TRP A 112 -3.88 -9.06 3.59
CA TRP A 112 -3.26 -10.11 2.79
C TRP A 112 -2.05 -10.67 3.55
N SER A 113 -1.65 -11.88 3.19
CA SER A 113 -0.42 -12.49 3.68
C SER A 113 0.31 -13.21 2.55
N ALA A 114 1.63 -13.16 2.55
CA ALA A 114 2.45 -13.96 1.66
C ALA A 114 2.93 -15.21 2.39
N ASN A 115 2.83 -16.36 1.74
CA ASN A 115 3.54 -17.59 2.11
C ASN A 115 4.73 -17.78 1.16
N VAL A 116 5.71 -18.60 1.56
CA VAL A 116 6.95 -18.90 0.83
C VAL A 116 6.68 -19.42 -0.59
N THR A 117 5.50 -19.99 -0.84
CA THR A 117 5.12 -20.57 -2.14
C THR A 117 3.94 -19.84 -2.82
N HIS A 118 3.06 -19.14 -2.09
CA HIS A 118 1.83 -18.53 -2.64
C HIS A 118 1.35 -17.32 -1.82
N LEU A 119 0.60 -16.39 -2.44
CA LEU A 119 -0.07 -15.26 -1.76
C LEU A 119 -1.49 -15.66 -1.31
N ASN A 120 -1.87 -15.30 -0.08
CA ASN A 120 -3.22 -15.44 0.48
C ASN A 120 -3.89 -14.06 0.58
N ILE A 121 -5.11 -13.92 0.05
CA ILE A 121 -5.85 -12.66 -0.01
C ILE A 121 -7.17 -12.81 0.76
N LEU A 122 -7.47 -11.89 1.66
CA LEU A 122 -8.77 -11.80 2.35
C LEU A 122 -9.51 -10.54 1.88
N GLU A 123 -10.57 -10.76 1.10
CA GLU A 123 -11.43 -9.70 0.57
C GLU A 123 -12.52 -9.30 1.56
N ARG A 124 -12.79 -8.00 1.62
CA ARG A 124 -13.89 -7.44 2.41
C ARG A 124 -15.23 -7.81 1.77
N GLN A 125 -15.98 -8.71 2.39
CA GLN A 125 -17.37 -8.95 2.02
C GLN A 125 -18.19 -7.73 2.47
N LYS A 126 -18.33 -6.71 1.61
CA LYS A 126 -19.30 -5.61 1.82
C LYS A 126 -20.69 -6.25 1.85
N ARG A 127 -21.22 -6.54 3.05
CA ARG A 127 -22.64 -6.82 3.24
C ARG A 127 -23.39 -5.60 2.68
N ARG A 128 -24.22 -5.84 1.67
CA ARG A 128 -25.17 -4.86 1.15
C ARG A 128 -26.18 -4.51 2.24
#